data_AF-A0A662PVB1-F1
#
_entry.id   AF-A0A662PVB1-F1
#
_cell.length_a   1.000
_cell.length_b   1.000
_cell.length_c   1.000
_cell.angle_alpha   90.00
_cell.angle_beta   90.00
_cell.angle_gamma   90.00
#
_symmetry.space_group_name_H-M   'P 1'
#
loop_
_entity.id
_entity.type
_entity.pdbx_description
1 polymer ?
#
loop_
_entity_poly.entity_id
_entity_poly.type
_entity_poly.pdbx_seq_one_letter_code
_entity_poly.pdbx_strand_id
1 'polypeptide(L)'
;LTEANHRDFPERGTEEYIRLKEALAEKLVEKAEKLIPNLSKHIVVMDAATPKTYERYTSMPEGAIYSFDQSIHTKRPYFKTPIRGLYLASASTFPGGGIEAVTISGIICANDICGWRVK
;
A
#
# COMPACT_ATOMS: atom_id res chain seq x y z
N LEU A 1 -0.80 13.08 11.00
CA LEU A 1 -1.58 11.83 11.16
C LEU A 1 -0.89 10.97 12.23
N THR A 2 -1.53 9.92 12.74
CA THR A 2 -0.87 8.98 13.65
C THR A 2 0.35 8.38 12.94
N GLU A 3 1.52 8.41 13.56
CA GLU A 3 2.75 7.78 13.04
C GLU A 3 2.65 6.26 13.26
N ALA A 4 1.69 5.61 12.60
CA ALA A 4 1.44 4.19 12.77
C ALA A 4 2.49 3.39 11.96
N ASN A 5 3.54 2.90 12.63
CA ASN A 5 4.53 2.02 12.00
C ASN A 5 4.07 0.56 12.11
N HIS A 6 4.45 -0.28 11.15
CA HIS A 6 4.16 -1.73 11.18
C HIS A 6 4.64 -2.41 12.47
N ARG A 7 5.80 -1.99 12.98
CA ARG A 7 6.43 -2.58 14.18
C ARG A 7 5.73 -2.20 15.48
N ASP A 8 4.92 -1.14 15.46
CA ASP A 8 4.16 -0.69 16.63
C ASP A 8 2.91 -1.57 16.87
N PHE A 9 2.51 -2.36 15.87
CA PHE A 9 1.35 -3.25 16.00
C PHE A 9 1.76 -4.60 16.56
N PRO A 10 1.02 -5.10 17.58
CA PRO A 10 1.09 -6.50 18.01
C PRO A 10 0.77 -7.46 16.86
N GLU A 11 0.95 -8.75 17.13
CA GLU A 11 0.62 -9.79 16.16
C GLU A 11 -0.86 -9.71 15.74
N ARG A 12 -1.10 -9.86 14.43
CA ARG A 12 -2.44 -9.69 13.87
C ARG A 12 -3.38 -10.77 14.42
N GLY A 13 -4.49 -10.34 14.98
CA GLY A 13 -5.53 -11.23 15.50
C GLY A 13 -5.42 -11.48 17.01
N THR A 14 -4.40 -10.95 17.69
CA THR A 14 -4.42 -10.89 19.15
C THR A 14 -5.38 -9.81 19.63
N GLU A 15 -5.81 -9.93 20.87
CA GLU A 15 -6.68 -8.95 21.53
C GLU A 15 -5.99 -7.57 21.60
N GLU A 16 -4.69 -7.53 21.87
CA GLU A 16 -3.91 -6.29 21.92
C GLU A 16 -3.88 -5.58 20.56
N TYR A 17 -3.76 -6.35 19.46
CA TYR A 17 -3.83 -5.81 18.12
C TYR A 17 -5.20 -5.20 17.81
N ILE A 18 -6.28 -5.90 18.19
CA ILE A 18 -7.66 -5.43 17.97
C ILE A 18 -7.89 -4.13 18.74
N ARG A 19 -7.54 -4.09 20.03
CA ARG A 19 -7.68 -2.89 20.87
C ARG A 19 -6.88 -1.71 20.35
N LEU A 20 -5.62 -1.93 19.95
CA LEU A 20 -4.80 -0.85 19.39
C LEU A 20 -5.37 -0.32 18.06
N LYS A 21 -5.83 -1.22 17.19
CA LYS A 21 -6.49 -0.86 15.93
C LYS A 21 -7.73 0.00 16.18
N GLU A 22 -8.58 -0.38 17.12
CA GLU A 22 -9.79 0.34 17.49
C GLU A 22 -9.47 1.72 18.10
N ALA A 23 -8.57 1.77 19.08
CA ALA A 23 -8.18 3.03 19.73
C ALA A 23 -7.59 4.06 18.74
N LEU A 24 -6.80 3.59 17.76
CA LEU A 24 -6.28 4.47 16.71
C LEU A 24 -7.38 4.94 15.75
N ALA A 25 -8.35 4.09 15.42
CA ALA A 25 -9.49 4.45 14.59
C ALA A 25 -10.36 5.51 15.26
N GLU A 26 -10.69 5.33 16.54
CA GLU A 26 -11.43 6.30 17.36
C GLU A 26 -10.71 7.65 17.41
N LYS A 27 -9.39 7.65 17.62
CA LYS A 27 -8.58 8.88 17.62
C LYS A 27 -8.63 9.63 16.28
N LEU A 28 -8.81 8.93 15.16
CA LEU A 28 -9.00 9.57 13.85
C LEU A 28 -10.41 10.15 13.71
N VAL A 29 -11.44 9.46 14.22
CA VAL A 29 -12.81 9.96 14.28
C VAL A 29 -12.89 11.23 15.12
N GLU A 30 -12.32 11.24 16.33
CA GLU A 30 -12.26 12.41 17.21
C GLU A 30 -11.62 13.62 16.52
N LYS A 31 -10.57 13.39 15.72
CA LYS A 31 -9.93 14.47 14.95
C LYS A 31 -10.81 14.98 13.83
N ALA A 32 -11.47 14.09 13.10
CA ALA A 32 -12.38 14.46 12.02
C ALA A 32 -13.62 15.20 12.56
N GLU A 33 -14.11 14.82 13.74
CA GLU A 33 -15.29 15.42 14.37
C GLU A 33 -15.10 16.91 14.73
N LYS A 34 -13.85 17.35 14.93
CA LYS A 34 -13.52 18.79 15.07
C LYS A 34 -13.90 19.62 13.85
N LEU A 35 -13.96 18.99 12.67
CA LEU A 35 -14.35 19.63 11.40
C LEU A 35 -15.78 19.25 10.98
N ILE A 36 -16.25 18.07 11.37
CA ILE A 36 -17.57 17.53 11.05
C ILE A 36 -18.31 17.24 12.37
N PRO A 37 -19.04 18.23 12.93
CA PRO A 37 -19.69 18.05 14.22
C PRO A 37 -20.65 16.86 14.25
N ASN A 38 -20.65 16.12 15.36
CA ASN A 38 -21.45 14.92 15.56
C ASN A 38 -21.12 13.73 14.64
N LEU A 39 -19.98 13.73 13.94
CA LEU A 39 -19.59 12.64 13.04
C LEU A 39 -19.74 11.25 13.70
N SER A 40 -19.22 11.09 14.92
CA SER A 40 -19.26 9.82 15.67
C SER A 40 -20.68 9.28 15.85
N LYS A 41 -21.67 10.16 16.04
CA LYS A 41 -23.09 9.78 16.22
C LYS A 41 -23.74 9.22 14.95
N HIS A 42 -23.13 9.45 13.79
CA HIS A 42 -23.64 9.03 12.49
C HIS A 42 -22.88 7.84 11.90
N ILE A 43 -21.87 7.30 12.60
CA ILE A 43 -21.12 6.12 12.16
C ILE A 43 -21.96 4.86 12.45
N VAL A 44 -22.40 4.19 11.39
CA VAL A 44 -23.11 2.89 11.47
C VAL A 44 -22.14 1.72 11.42
N VAL A 45 -21.07 1.86 10.63
CA VAL A 45 -20.01 0.87 10.46
C VAL A 45 -18.66 1.58 10.48
N MET A 46 -17.72 1.04 11.25
CA MET A 46 -16.33 1.46 11.24
C MET A 46 -15.46 0.24 10.97
N ASP A 47 -14.64 0.32 9.93
CA ASP A 47 -13.53 -0.59 9.72
C ASP A 47 -12.26 0.24 9.53
N ALA A 48 -11.15 -0.30 10.02
CA ALA A 48 -9.85 0.32 9.94
C ALA A 48 -8.86 -0.64 9.28
N ALA A 49 -7.81 -0.10 8.68
CA ALA A 49 -6.69 -0.88 8.19
C ALA A 49 -5.40 -0.41 8.88
N THR A 50 -4.54 -1.37 9.17
CA THR A 50 -3.21 -1.16 9.75
C THR A 50 -2.15 -1.58 8.73
N PRO A 51 -0.86 -1.24 8.93
CA PRO A 51 0.21 -1.79 8.10
C PRO A 51 0.20 -3.33 8.04
N LYS A 52 -0.13 -4.02 9.15
CA LYS A 52 -0.31 -5.49 9.20
C LYS A 52 -1.50 -5.98 8.35
N THR A 53 -2.53 -5.13 8.19
CA THR A 53 -3.68 -5.40 7.30
C THR A 53 -3.23 -5.32 5.84
N TYR A 54 -2.48 -4.28 5.48
CA TYR A 54 -1.98 -4.12 4.11
C TYR A 54 -1.00 -5.22 3.73
N GLU A 55 -0.06 -5.59 4.60
CA GLU A 55 0.86 -6.70 4.36
C GLU A 55 0.11 -8.01 4.09
N ARG A 56 -0.97 -8.29 4.84
CA ARG A 56 -1.82 -9.46 4.59
C ARG A 56 -2.45 -9.43 3.20
N TYR A 57 -2.96 -8.29 2.78
CA TYR A 57 -3.78 -8.17 1.57
C TYR A 57 -2.94 -8.13 0.30
N THR A 58 -1.76 -7.50 0.37
CA THR A 58 -0.94 -7.23 -0.81
C THR A 58 0.36 -8.04 -0.84
N SER A 59 0.67 -8.74 0.25
CA SER A 59 1.99 -9.36 0.47
C SER A 59 3.15 -8.37 0.38
N MET A 60 2.89 -7.06 0.52
CA MET A 60 3.94 -6.05 0.56
C MET A 60 4.60 -6.04 1.93
N PRO A 61 5.95 -6.15 1.99
CA PRO A 61 6.68 -6.09 3.25
C PRO A 61 6.30 -4.86 4.06
N GLU A 62 6.06 -5.06 5.35
CA GLU A 62 5.69 -4.00 6.30
C GLU A 62 4.41 -3.21 5.92
N GLY A 63 3.61 -3.72 4.97
CA GLY A 63 2.40 -3.06 4.50
C GLY A 63 2.65 -1.85 3.60
N ALA A 64 3.82 -1.77 2.95
CA ALA A 64 4.19 -0.65 2.10
C ALA A 64 3.22 -0.45 0.91
N ILE A 65 2.48 0.67 0.92
CA ILE A 65 1.48 0.98 -0.11
C ILE A 65 2.07 1.39 -1.47
N TYR A 66 3.34 1.83 -1.48
CA TYR A 66 4.06 2.28 -2.68
C TYR A 66 5.27 1.39 -3.02
N SER A 67 5.35 0.20 -2.40
CA SER A 67 6.54 -0.65 -2.42
C SER A 67 7.74 0.12 -1.89
N PHE A 68 8.70 0.50 -2.74
CA PHE A 68 9.87 1.28 -2.33
C PHE A 68 9.56 2.76 -2.07
N ASP A 69 10.41 3.39 -1.26
CA ASP A 69 10.43 4.82 -0.97
C ASP A 69 10.38 5.70 -2.25
N GLN A 70 9.73 6.85 -2.16
CA GLN A 70 9.49 7.73 -3.31
C GLN A 70 10.57 8.81 -3.51
N SER A 71 11.67 8.76 -2.75
CA SER A 71 12.80 9.66 -2.96
C SER A 71 13.45 9.47 -4.33
N ILE A 72 13.98 10.56 -4.88
CA ILE A 72 14.55 10.63 -6.23
C ILE A 72 15.69 9.63 -6.50
N HIS A 73 16.36 9.14 -5.46
CA HIS A 73 17.50 8.22 -5.57
C HIS A 73 17.14 6.76 -5.32
N THR A 74 15.87 6.46 -5.05
CA THR A 74 15.42 5.09 -4.79
C THR A 74 15.54 4.26 -6.06
N LYS A 75 16.43 3.26 -6.02
CA LYS A 75 16.60 2.31 -7.11
C LYS A 75 15.43 1.35 -7.14
N ARG A 76 14.88 1.13 -8.33
CA ARG A 76 13.84 0.12 -8.59
C ARG A 76 14.37 -0.92 -9.54
N PRO A 77 13.95 -2.19 -9.40
CA PRO A 77 14.20 -3.20 -10.42
C PRO A 77 13.71 -2.75 -11.80
N TYR A 78 14.51 -3.08 -12.82
CA TYR A 78 14.06 -2.99 -14.20
C TYR A 78 13.09 -4.13 -14.50
N PHE A 79 12.20 -3.93 -15.47
CA PHE A 79 11.13 -4.90 -15.76
C PHE A 79 11.65 -6.23 -16.35
N LYS A 80 12.84 -6.23 -16.97
CA LYS A 80 13.52 -7.45 -17.42
C LYS A 80 14.45 -8.01 -16.37
N THR A 81 14.34 -9.32 -16.13
CA THR A 81 15.29 -10.04 -15.27
C THR A 81 16.36 -10.76 -16.11
N PRO A 82 17.48 -11.19 -15.50
CA PRO A 82 18.44 -12.07 -16.16
C PRO A 82 17.89 -13.48 -16.50
N ILE A 83 16.75 -13.87 -15.91
CA ILE A 83 16.12 -15.16 -16.15
C ILE A 83 15.18 -15.03 -17.36
N ARG A 84 15.45 -15.82 -18.40
CA ARG A 84 14.65 -15.79 -19.63
C ARG A 84 13.18 -16.12 -19.33
N GLY A 85 12.28 -15.26 -19.78
CA GLY A 85 10.84 -15.42 -19.59
C GLY A 85 10.32 -14.96 -18.23
N LEU A 86 11.18 -14.50 -17.32
CA LEU A 86 10.76 -13.91 -16.06
C LEU A 86 10.83 -12.38 -16.15
N TYR A 87 9.68 -11.75 -15.91
CA TYR A 87 9.48 -10.31 -15.96
C TYR A 87 8.95 -9.78 -14.63
N LEU A 88 9.24 -8.53 -14.33
CA LEU A 88 8.70 -7.79 -13.20
C LEU A 88 7.74 -6.72 -13.72
N ALA A 89 6.65 -6.50 -12.99
CA ALA A 89 5.69 -5.43 -13.25
C ALA A 89 5.11 -4.94 -11.90
N SER A 90 4.20 -3.96 -11.95
CA SER A 90 3.52 -3.38 -10.78
C SER A 90 4.41 -2.46 -9.92
N ALA A 91 3.96 -2.15 -8.70
CA ALA A 91 4.48 -1.06 -7.85
C ALA A 91 5.96 -1.21 -7.45
N SER A 92 6.44 -2.45 -7.39
CA SER A 92 7.83 -2.80 -7.08
C SER A 92 8.76 -2.74 -8.31
N THR A 93 8.29 -2.24 -9.44
CA THR A 93 9.05 -2.14 -10.69
C THR A 93 9.00 -0.69 -11.19
N PHE A 94 9.94 -0.29 -12.05
CA PHE A 94 9.82 0.95 -12.81
C PHE A 94 8.43 1.06 -13.50
N PRO A 95 7.75 2.22 -13.48
CA PRO A 95 8.20 3.50 -12.91
C PRO A 95 8.00 3.67 -11.40
N GLY A 96 7.11 2.90 -10.76
CA GLY A 96 6.89 2.98 -9.32
C GLY A 96 5.49 2.56 -8.89
N GLY A 97 5.08 3.00 -7.69
CA GLY A 97 3.78 2.70 -7.13
C GLY A 97 2.70 3.75 -7.47
N GLY A 98 1.45 3.44 -7.12
CA GLY A 98 0.29 4.23 -7.51
C GLY A 98 -0.37 3.70 -8.79
N ILE A 99 -1.67 3.95 -8.94
CA ILE A 99 -2.51 3.33 -9.99
C ILE A 99 -1.94 3.59 -11.40
N GLU A 100 -1.53 4.82 -11.68
CA GLU A 100 -0.96 5.20 -12.97
C GLU A 100 0.36 4.45 -13.23
N ALA A 101 1.30 4.52 -12.29
CA ALA A 101 2.63 3.92 -12.44
C ALA A 101 2.58 2.39 -12.57
N VAL A 102 1.71 1.71 -11.81
CA VAL A 102 1.55 0.25 -11.94
C VAL A 102 0.95 -0.15 -13.28
N THR A 103 0.03 0.66 -13.81
CA THR A 103 -0.57 0.45 -15.14
C THR A 103 0.49 0.61 -16.23
N ILE A 104 1.29 1.66 -16.17
CA ILE A 104 2.42 1.88 -17.10
C ILE A 104 3.41 0.72 -17.02
N SER A 105 3.76 0.27 -15.81
CA SER A 105 4.66 -0.88 -15.61
C SER A 105 4.14 -2.15 -16.30
N GLY A 106 2.83 -2.43 -16.15
CA GLY A 106 2.17 -3.55 -16.83
C GLY A 106 2.20 -3.43 -18.36
N ILE A 107 1.93 -2.23 -18.90
CA ILE A 107 1.98 -1.96 -20.34
C ILE A 107 3.40 -2.17 -20.88
N ILE A 108 4.44 -1.64 -20.21
CA ILE A 108 5.84 -1.83 -20.61
C ILE A 108 6.18 -3.32 -20.71
N CYS A 109 5.83 -4.09 -19.68
CA CYS A 109 6.08 -5.53 -19.64
C CYS A 109 5.34 -6.26 -20.78
N ALA A 110 4.04 -6.00 -20.96
CA ALA A 110 3.23 -6.62 -22.00
C ALA A 110 3.74 -6.31 -23.41
N ASN A 111 4.17 -5.06 -23.65
CA ASN A 111 4.70 -4.65 -24.94
C ASN A 111 5.99 -5.37 -25.32
N ASP A 112 6.87 -5.59 -24.34
CA ASP A 112 8.09 -6.34 -24.56
C ASP A 112 7.81 -7.81 -24.89
N ILE A 113 6.91 -8.44 -24.12
CA ILE A 113 6.51 -9.84 -24.32
C ILE A 113 5.85 -10.03 -25.70
N CYS A 114 4.97 -9.13 -26.10
CA CYS A 114 4.22 -9.21 -27.35
C CYS A 114 5.00 -8.70 -28.57
N GLY A 115 6.24 -8.20 -28.40
CA GLY A 115 7.05 -7.66 -29.50
C GLY A 115 6.42 -6.44 -30.17
N TRP A 116 5.80 -5.55 -29.39
CA TRP A 116 5.03 -4.43 -29.91
C TRP A 116 5.91 -3.49 -30.75
N ARG A 117 5.55 -3.32 -32.02
CA ARG A 117 6.17 -2.33 -32.92
C ARG A 117 5.31 -1.09 -32.91
N VAL A 118 5.76 -0.05 -32.22
CA VAL A 118 5.16 1.28 -32.34
C VAL A 118 5.47 1.78 -33.75
N LYS A 119 4.43 2.07 -34.52
CA LYS A 119 4.56 2.77 -35.81
C LYS A 119 4.75 4.25 -35.57
#